data_AF-A0A1I2D6U3-F1
#
_entry.id   AF-A0A1I2D6U3-F1
#
_cell.length_a   1.000
_cell.length_b   1.000
_cell.length_c   1.000
_cell.angle_alpha   90.00
_cell.angle_beta   90.00
_cell.angle_gamma   90.00
#
_symmetry.space_group_name_H-M   'P 1'
#
loop_
_entity.id
_entity.type
_entity.pdbx_description
1 polymer ?
#
loop_
_entity_poly.entity_id
_entity_poly.type
_entity_poly.pdbx_seq_one_letter_code
_entity_poly.pdbx_strand_id
1 'polypeptide(L)'
;MAEKKNVDETVDAPAKKAPAKKAAASKATSTAAEAKAPKKAAPKKSAAKETATEASATKPAAKATTSSGTSRTPSSKPAQQTEGAGGILKVHHLRPAPGAKTAKTRVGRGEASKGKTAGRGTKGTKARNQVSAGFEGGQMPLHMRLPKLRGFKNPFRTEYQVVNLDKLSALYPDGGTVTIDDLVTKGAVRKGQLVKVLGTGELNVKLDVTVDAISGSAKDKIQAAGGTVSDS
;
A
#
# COMPACT_ATOMS: atom_id res chain seq x y z
N MET A 1 -37.56 30.21 85.17
CA MET A 1 -36.09 30.01 85.25
C MET A 1 -35.82 28.51 85.30
N ALA A 2 -34.73 28.01 84.68
CA ALA A 2 -34.40 26.57 84.52
C ALA A 2 -35.48 25.74 83.79
N GLU A 3 -35.41 25.26 82.54
CA GLU A 3 -34.34 24.95 81.55
C GLU A 3 -33.86 23.47 81.55
N LYS A 4 -33.82 22.86 80.35
CA LYS A 4 -33.24 21.55 79.94
C LYS A 4 -34.01 20.26 80.30
N LYS A 5 -33.92 19.14 79.55
CA LYS A 5 -33.81 18.89 78.08
C LYS A 5 -33.95 17.37 77.79
N ASN A 6 -34.27 16.98 76.54
CA ASN A 6 -34.36 15.58 76.09
C ASN A 6 -33.02 14.80 76.19
N VAL A 7 -33.10 13.47 76.38
CA VAL A 7 -32.16 12.47 75.79
C VAL A 7 -32.92 11.17 75.52
N ASP A 8 -32.87 10.69 74.27
CA ASP A 8 -32.82 9.28 73.82
C ASP A 8 -32.57 9.31 72.28
N GLU A 9 -31.86 8.39 71.61
CA GLU A 9 -31.19 7.13 71.99
C GLU A 9 -29.79 7.04 71.29
N THR A 10 -28.80 6.36 71.91
CA THR A 10 -27.68 5.58 71.29
C THR A 10 -26.67 6.22 70.28
N VAL A 11 -25.50 5.63 69.99
CA VAL A 11 -24.36 5.20 70.85
C VAL A 11 -23.07 5.11 70.01
N ASP A 12 -21.91 5.35 70.63
CA ASP A 12 -20.50 5.15 70.24
C ASP A 12 -19.90 5.37 68.82
N ALA A 13 -18.72 6.01 68.86
CA ALA A 13 -17.59 5.92 67.92
C ALA A 13 -16.36 5.42 68.76
N PRO A 14 -15.05 5.69 68.50
CA PRO A 14 -14.35 6.19 67.31
C PRO A 14 -12.98 5.51 66.96
N ALA A 15 -12.54 5.64 65.71
CA ALA A 15 -11.11 5.70 65.32
C ALA A 15 -10.97 6.45 63.97
N LYS A 16 -10.35 7.64 63.87
CA LYS A 16 -8.89 7.93 63.87
C LYS A 16 -8.11 7.19 62.75
N LYS A 17 -7.28 7.82 61.89
CA LYS A 17 -6.97 9.24 61.60
C LYS A 17 -6.08 9.31 60.32
N ALA A 18 -6.24 10.31 59.44
CA ALA A 18 -5.33 10.60 58.29
C ALA A 18 -4.14 11.52 58.72
N PRO A 19 -3.16 12.00 57.88
CA PRO A 19 -3.04 11.95 56.39
C PRO A 19 -1.60 11.89 55.75
N ALA A 20 -1.53 12.05 54.41
CA ALA A 20 -0.57 12.87 53.60
C ALA A 20 0.86 12.42 53.10
N LYS A 21 1.01 12.44 51.75
CA LYS A 21 2.06 13.06 50.86
C LYS A 21 3.59 12.81 51.01
N LYS A 22 4.22 12.24 49.95
CA LYS A 22 5.34 12.77 49.07
C LYS A 22 5.64 11.75 47.94
N ALA A 23 6.05 12.07 46.69
CA ALA A 23 7.30 12.68 46.14
C ALA A 23 8.58 11.82 46.34
N ALA A 24 9.56 11.68 45.42
CA ALA A 24 9.68 11.99 43.99
C ALA A 24 10.92 11.30 43.34
N ALA A 25 11.03 11.38 42.00
CA ALA A 25 12.12 11.04 41.05
C ALA A 25 13.54 10.56 41.51
N SER A 26 14.12 9.63 40.72
CA SER A 26 15.57 9.56 40.42
C SER A 26 15.83 8.92 39.02
N LYS A 27 17.07 8.98 38.50
CA LYS A 27 17.39 8.78 37.07
C LYS A 27 18.85 8.34 36.82
N ALA A 28 19.05 7.26 36.06
CA ALA A 28 20.29 6.93 35.32
C ALA A 28 19.94 5.93 34.19
N THR A 29 20.35 5.96 32.92
CA THR A 29 21.39 6.62 32.08
C THR A 29 22.77 5.95 31.93
N SER A 30 22.86 5.08 30.92
CA SER A 30 23.96 5.01 29.93
C SER A 30 23.32 4.62 28.57
N THR A 31 23.53 5.20 27.38
CA THR A 31 24.45 6.16 26.70
C THR A 31 25.65 5.56 25.94
N ALA A 32 25.56 5.68 24.60
CA ALA A 32 26.62 5.52 23.58
C ALA A 32 27.18 4.08 23.38
N ALA A 33 27.79 3.72 22.24
CA ALA A 33 28.23 4.53 21.09
C ALA A 33 27.98 3.85 19.71
N GLU A 34 28.33 4.53 18.62
CA GLU A 34 28.01 4.18 17.22
C GLU A 34 29.27 3.94 16.36
N ALA A 35 29.27 2.87 15.54
CA ALA A 35 30.13 2.70 14.36
C ALA A 35 29.48 1.68 13.39
N LYS A 36 28.93 2.08 12.22
CA LYS A 36 29.59 2.52 10.97
C LYS A 36 30.01 1.36 10.05
N ALA A 37 29.22 1.11 9.00
CA ALA A 37 29.52 0.15 7.93
C ALA A 37 30.52 0.70 6.90
N PRO A 38 31.09 -0.18 6.04
CA PRO A 38 31.00 0.11 4.60
C PRO A 38 30.71 -1.11 3.71
N LYS A 39 30.41 -0.83 2.43
CA LYS A 39 30.05 -1.79 1.37
C LYS A 39 31.28 -2.24 0.56
N LYS A 40 31.28 -3.49 0.06
CA LYS A 40 31.74 -3.91 -1.29
C LYS A 40 31.07 -5.27 -1.60
N ALA A 41 30.30 -5.45 -2.67
CA ALA A 41 30.60 -5.41 -4.11
C ALA A 41 31.12 -6.76 -4.65
N ALA A 42 30.63 -7.16 -5.83
CA ALA A 42 30.97 -8.43 -6.48
C ALA A 42 32.32 -8.38 -7.22
N PRO A 43 32.80 -9.55 -7.67
CA PRO A 43 33.26 -9.63 -9.07
C PRO A 43 32.66 -10.81 -9.86
N LYS A 44 32.74 -10.69 -11.18
CA LYS A 44 32.55 -11.78 -12.16
C LYS A 44 33.92 -12.37 -12.54
N LYS A 45 33.91 -13.58 -13.13
CA LYS A 45 34.92 -14.14 -14.06
C LYS A 45 36.41 -14.02 -13.68
N SER A 46 37.06 -15.18 -13.57
CA SER A 46 38.44 -15.38 -14.04
C SER A 46 38.43 -16.38 -15.20
N ALA A 47 39.43 -16.30 -16.10
CA ALA A 47 39.62 -17.25 -17.20
C ALA A 47 41.10 -17.26 -17.66
N ALA A 48 41.70 -18.45 -17.71
CA ALA A 48 43.01 -18.80 -18.30
C ALA A 48 42.96 -20.31 -18.64
N LYS A 49 43.41 -20.82 -19.82
CA LYS A 49 44.81 -20.97 -20.32
C LYS A 49 45.62 -21.99 -19.47
N GLU A 50 46.29 -23.06 -19.94
CA GLU A 50 46.58 -23.70 -21.26
C GLU A 50 46.76 -25.24 -21.07
N THR A 51 47.14 -26.16 -21.99
CA THR A 51 47.59 -26.16 -23.42
C THR A 51 47.37 -27.56 -24.04
N ALA A 52 47.32 -27.67 -25.39
CA ALA A 52 47.51 -28.91 -26.20
C ALA A 52 46.45 -30.05 -26.01
N THR A 53 46.24 -31.00 -26.92
CA THR A 53 47.09 -31.54 -28.02
C THR A 53 46.45 -31.58 -29.42
N GLU A 54 47.37 -31.77 -30.37
CA GLU A 54 47.27 -31.91 -31.82
C GLU A 54 46.68 -33.24 -32.32
N ALA A 55 45.91 -33.19 -33.42
CA ALA A 55 45.81 -34.23 -34.46
C ALA A 55 45.05 -33.66 -35.69
N SER A 56 45.44 -34.04 -36.91
CA SER A 56 44.78 -33.58 -38.15
C SER A 56 44.76 -34.65 -39.25
N ALA A 57 43.99 -34.40 -40.32
CA ALA A 57 43.67 -35.32 -41.42
C ALA A 57 42.73 -36.49 -41.00
N THR A 58 41.98 -37.13 -41.91
CA THR A 58 41.97 -37.08 -43.38
C THR A 58 40.61 -36.72 -43.99
N LYS A 59 40.63 -36.35 -45.28
CA LYS A 59 39.48 -36.17 -46.17
C LYS A 59 39.73 -37.00 -47.44
N PRO A 60 38.69 -37.56 -48.06
CA PRO A 60 38.63 -37.50 -49.52
C PRO A 60 37.34 -36.85 -50.04
N ALA A 61 37.41 -36.31 -51.25
CA ALA A 61 36.26 -36.02 -52.10
C ALA A 61 36.22 -37.11 -53.21
N ALA A 62 35.28 -37.17 -54.17
CA ALA A 62 34.18 -36.30 -54.55
C ALA A 62 33.14 -37.10 -55.36
N LYS A 63 31.92 -36.57 -55.53
CA LYS A 63 31.29 -36.45 -56.86
C LYS A 63 30.22 -35.36 -56.83
N ALA A 64 29.95 -34.74 -57.98
CA ALA A 64 28.95 -33.68 -58.13
C ALA A 64 27.98 -34.03 -59.26
N THR A 65 26.76 -33.47 -59.20
CA THR A 65 25.98 -32.98 -60.36
C THR A 65 24.75 -32.20 -59.89
N THR A 66 24.46 -31.07 -60.56
CA THR A 66 23.14 -30.46 -60.89
C THR A 66 21.90 -30.86 -60.06
N SER A 67 21.02 -29.94 -59.64
CA SER A 67 20.42 -28.88 -60.47
C SER A 67 19.76 -27.74 -59.65
N SER A 68 19.38 -26.64 -60.32
CA SER A 68 18.72 -25.47 -59.72
C SER A 68 17.19 -25.61 -59.64
N GLY A 69 16.64 -25.56 -58.42
CA GLY A 69 15.19 -25.55 -58.16
C GLY A 69 14.69 -24.18 -57.69
N THR A 70 13.95 -23.47 -58.55
CA THR A 70 13.49 -22.08 -58.34
C THR A 70 12.62 -21.90 -57.09
N SER A 71 12.93 -20.89 -56.28
CA SER A 71 12.08 -20.44 -55.18
C SER A 71 10.81 -19.73 -55.69
N ARG A 72 9.65 -20.07 -55.10
CA ARG A 72 8.39 -19.33 -55.29
C ARG A 72 7.81 -18.90 -53.95
N THR A 73 8.32 -17.80 -53.42
CA THR A 73 7.68 -17.08 -52.30
C THR A 73 6.45 -16.34 -52.85
N PRO A 74 5.22 -16.64 -52.41
CA PRO A 74 4.05 -15.83 -52.76
C PRO A 74 4.17 -14.47 -52.08
N SER A 75 4.29 -13.40 -52.87
CA SER A 75 4.45 -12.03 -52.37
C SER A 75 3.14 -11.49 -51.78
N SER A 76 2.96 -11.68 -50.47
CA SER A 76 1.88 -11.02 -49.73
C SER A 76 2.11 -9.51 -49.71
N LYS A 77 1.39 -8.79 -50.59
CA LYS A 77 1.37 -7.32 -50.65
C LYS A 77 1.10 -6.75 -49.25
N PRO A 78 2.00 -5.93 -48.68
CA PRO A 78 1.79 -5.37 -47.34
C PRO A 78 0.56 -4.47 -47.36
N ALA A 79 -0.41 -4.74 -46.50
CA ALA A 79 -1.57 -3.89 -46.33
C ALA A 79 -1.13 -2.55 -45.74
N GLN A 80 -1.15 -1.50 -46.56
CA GLN A 80 -0.76 -0.16 -46.14
C GLN A 80 -1.69 0.32 -45.02
N GLN A 81 -1.08 0.83 -43.95
CA GLN A 81 -1.82 1.34 -42.79
C GLN A 81 -2.35 2.73 -43.14
N THR A 82 -3.62 2.81 -43.53
CA THR A 82 -4.32 4.10 -43.67
C THR A 82 -4.58 4.67 -42.28
N GLU A 83 -3.72 5.58 -41.82
CA GLU A 83 -3.99 6.35 -40.62
C GLU A 83 -5.25 7.20 -40.81
N GLY A 84 -6.12 7.21 -39.80
CA GLY A 84 -7.06 8.32 -39.55
C GLY A 84 -8.02 8.74 -40.67
N ALA A 85 -8.33 7.90 -41.67
CA ALA A 85 -9.28 8.27 -42.72
C ALA A 85 -10.66 8.63 -42.11
N GLY A 86 -11.02 9.92 -42.16
CA GLY A 86 -12.11 10.56 -41.40
C GLY A 86 -13.53 10.22 -41.86
N GLY A 87 -13.82 8.93 -42.09
CA GLY A 87 -15.16 8.41 -42.33
C GLY A 87 -15.86 7.96 -41.05
N ILE A 88 -17.18 7.77 -41.14
CA ILE A 88 -18.04 7.29 -40.04
C ILE A 88 -17.46 6.01 -39.42
N LEU A 89 -17.36 5.98 -38.08
CA LEU A 89 -16.85 4.83 -37.33
C LEU A 89 -17.74 3.60 -37.52
N LYS A 90 -17.13 2.51 -38.01
CA LYS A 90 -17.75 1.19 -38.15
C LYS A 90 -17.06 0.21 -37.20
N VAL A 91 -17.74 -0.89 -36.83
CA VAL A 91 -17.23 -1.87 -35.85
C VAL A 91 -15.82 -2.37 -36.20
N HIS A 92 -15.50 -2.56 -37.48
CA HIS A 92 -14.18 -3.02 -37.93
C HIS A 92 -13.07 -1.94 -37.90
N HIS A 93 -13.40 -0.65 -37.67
CA HIS A 93 -12.40 0.40 -37.43
C HIS A 93 -11.87 0.36 -35.99
N LEU A 94 -12.61 -0.23 -35.05
CA LEU A 94 -12.21 -0.26 -33.63
C LEU A 94 -10.93 -1.08 -33.44
N ARG A 95 -9.93 -0.48 -32.80
CA ARG A 95 -8.66 -1.12 -32.41
C ARG A 95 -8.34 -0.76 -30.96
N PRO A 96 -7.73 -1.67 -30.17
CA PRO A 96 -7.23 -1.32 -28.85
C PRO A 96 -6.07 -0.31 -28.98
N ALA A 97 -5.92 0.56 -27.99
CA ALA A 97 -4.76 1.45 -27.91
C ALA A 97 -3.44 0.65 -27.94
N PRO A 98 -2.35 1.20 -28.51
CA PRO A 98 -1.06 0.50 -28.59
C PRO A 98 -0.59 0.07 -27.19
N GLY A 99 -0.16 -1.18 -27.08
CA GLY A 99 0.25 -1.80 -25.81
C GLY A 99 -0.89 -2.30 -24.90
N ALA A 100 -2.15 -1.91 -25.12
CA ALA A 100 -3.28 -2.27 -24.24
C ALA A 100 -3.66 -3.78 -24.25
N LYS A 101 -3.09 -4.57 -25.18
CA LYS A 101 -3.15 -6.03 -25.20
C LYS A 101 -1.77 -6.60 -25.54
N THR A 102 -1.18 -7.34 -24.60
CA THR A 102 0.10 -8.04 -24.80
C THR A 102 -0.13 -9.52 -25.10
N ALA A 103 0.72 -10.11 -25.94
CA ALA A 103 0.60 -11.52 -26.31
C ALA A 103 1.01 -12.44 -25.14
N LYS A 104 0.08 -13.27 -24.65
CA LYS A 104 0.35 -14.22 -23.56
C LYS A 104 1.35 -15.29 -23.99
N THR A 105 2.51 -15.36 -23.32
CA THR A 105 3.52 -16.41 -23.57
C THR A 105 2.94 -17.80 -23.32
N ARG A 106 2.79 -18.60 -24.38
CA ARG A 106 2.35 -20.00 -24.29
C ARG A 106 3.57 -20.88 -24.00
N VAL A 107 3.76 -21.25 -22.73
CA VAL A 107 4.84 -22.12 -22.28
C VAL A 107 4.65 -23.56 -22.79
N GLY A 108 5.75 -24.31 -22.93
CA GLY A 108 5.74 -25.68 -23.45
C GLY A 108 5.32 -25.77 -24.92
N ARG A 109 5.74 -24.83 -25.77
CA ARG A 109 5.41 -24.79 -27.21
C ARG A 109 6.64 -24.40 -28.04
N GLY A 110 7.44 -25.40 -28.44
CA GLY A 110 8.71 -25.21 -29.16
C GLY A 110 9.84 -24.67 -28.29
N GLU A 111 11.09 -24.81 -28.76
CA GLU A 111 12.29 -24.40 -28.01
C GLU A 111 12.59 -22.90 -28.10
N ALA A 112 12.10 -22.21 -29.15
CA ALA A 112 12.16 -20.74 -29.26
C ALA A 112 11.21 -19.99 -28.30
N SER A 113 10.30 -20.72 -27.63
CA SER A 113 9.47 -20.22 -26.52
C SER A 113 10.08 -20.69 -25.19
N LYS A 114 9.33 -20.58 -24.09
CA LYS A 114 9.63 -21.30 -22.84
C LYS A 114 9.31 -22.81 -23.03
N GLY A 115 10.10 -23.48 -23.87
CA GLY A 115 10.00 -24.90 -24.20
C GLY A 115 10.42 -25.83 -23.04
N LYS A 116 10.49 -27.14 -23.33
CA LYS A 116 11.01 -28.25 -22.50
C LYS A 116 10.62 -28.24 -21.01
N THR A 117 11.22 -27.37 -20.20
CA THR A 117 10.99 -27.22 -18.75
C THR A 117 9.86 -26.23 -18.40
N ALA A 118 9.31 -25.52 -19.37
CA ALA A 118 8.34 -24.41 -19.18
C ALA A 118 8.83 -23.28 -18.22
N GLY A 119 10.14 -23.21 -17.97
CA GLY A 119 10.74 -22.28 -17.00
C GLY A 119 10.82 -22.80 -15.56
N ARG A 120 10.47 -24.07 -15.30
CA ARG A 120 10.52 -24.67 -13.95
C ARG A 120 11.86 -25.32 -13.56
N GLY A 121 12.87 -25.30 -14.42
CA GLY A 121 14.13 -26.04 -14.22
C GLY A 121 14.01 -27.55 -14.51
N THR A 122 15.00 -28.34 -14.09
CA THR A 122 15.17 -29.74 -14.54
C THR A 122 14.51 -30.77 -13.61
N LYS A 123 14.81 -30.74 -12.31
CA LYS A 123 14.36 -31.71 -11.29
C LYS A 123 14.08 -30.99 -9.96
N GLY A 124 13.54 -31.72 -8.97
CA GLY A 124 13.23 -31.20 -7.63
C GLY A 124 11.76 -30.82 -7.44
N THR A 125 11.40 -30.35 -6.24
CA THR A 125 9.99 -30.12 -5.85
C THR A 125 9.32 -29.04 -6.70
N LYS A 126 9.99 -27.91 -6.94
CA LYS A 126 9.48 -26.79 -7.78
C LYS A 126 9.36 -27.13 -9.27
N ALA A 127 10.01 -28.19 -9.75
CA ALA A 127 9.83 -28.68 -11.13
C ALA A 127 8.49 -29.41 -11.28
N ARG A 128 8.17 -30.29 -10.31
CA ARG A 128 6.97 -31.14 -10.31
C ARG A 128 5.74 -30.39 -9.79
N ASN A 129 5.84 -29.90 -8.56
CA ASN A 129 4.76 -29.33 -7.76
C ASN A 129 5.06 -27.85 -7.42
N GLN A 130 4.25 -27.25 -6.54
CA GLN A 130 4.58 -25.98 -5.88
C GLN A 130 4.94 -26.21 -4.41
N VAL A 131 5.51 -25.18 -3.77
CA VAL A 131 5.85 -25.17 -2.34
C VAL A 131 5.07 -24.04 -1.68
N SER A 132 4.55 -24.25 -0.46
CA SER A 132 3.81 -23.22 0.27
C SER A 132 4.69 -21.99 0.54
N ALA A 133 4.12 -20.80 0.37
CA ALA A 133 4.83 -19.54 0.61
C ALA A 133 5.27 -19.34 2.07
N GLY A 134 4.61 -20.02 3.02
CA GLY A 134 4.96 -19.99 4.45
C GLY A 134 6.02 -21.00 4.88
N PHE A 135 6.64 -21.76 3.97
CA PHE A 135 7.61 -22.81 4.29
C PHE A 135 9.06 -22.39 4.04
N GLU A 136 9.81 -22.21 5.12
CA GLU A 136 11.22 -21.76 5.11
C GLU A 136 12.22 -22.93 5.18
N GLY A 137 12.02 -23.96 4.34
CA GLY A 137 12.98 -25.05 4.16
C GLY A 137 13.13 -26.03 5.33
N GLY A 138 12.28 -25.94 6.35
CA GLY A 138 12.32 -26.79 7.55
C GLY A 138 12.67 -26.02 8.83
N GLN A 139 13.17 -24.79 8.73
CA GLN A 139 13.28 -23.89 9.89
C GLN A 139 11.87 -23.42 10.30
N MET A 140 11.65 -23.15 11.60
CA MET A 140 10.40 -22.53 12.07
C MET A 140 10.13 -21.23 11.28
N PRO A 141 8.98 -21.05 10.61
CA PRO A 141 8.73 -19.86 9.80
C PRO A 141 8.76 -18.55 10.58
N LEU A 142 9.07 -17.44 9.90
CA LEU A 142 9.13 -16.09 10.46
C LEU A 142 7.83 -15.67 11.16
N HIS A 143 6.68 -16.06 10.61
CA HIS A 143 5.36 -15.80 11.20
C HIS A 143 5.07 -16.61 12.48
N MET A 144 5.94 -17.57 12.84
CA MET A 144 5.94 -18.28 14.12
C MET A 144 7.06 -17.80 15.07
N ARG A 145 8.18 -17.26 14.54
CA ARG A 145 9.27 -16.68 15.34
C ARG A 145 8.90 -15.34 15.96
N LEU A 146 8.14 -14.51 15.24
CA LEU A 146 7.76 -13.18 15.70
C LEU A 146 6.58 -13.26 16.69
N PRO A 147 6.59 -12.51 17.80
CA PRO A 147 5.44 -12.43 18.70
C PRO A 147 4.25 -11.80 17.98
N LYS A 148 3.04 -12.26 18.32
CA LYS A 148 1.80 -11.68 17.80
C LYS A 148 1.69 -10.20 18.20
N LEU A 149 1.08 -9.38 17.33
CA LEU A 149 0.78 -7.99 17.65
C LEU A 149 -0.10 -7.91 18.90
N ARG A 150 0.22 -6.94 19.77
CA ARG A 150 -0.41 -6.78 21.09
C ARG A 150 -1.78 -6.11 21.01
N GLY A 151 -2.66 -6.45 21.95
CA GLY A 151 -4.02 -5.90 22.06
C GLY A 151 -5.05 -6.67 21.22
N PHE A 152 -6.23 -6.05 21.02
CA PHE A 152 -7.34 -6.59 20.24
C PHE A 152 -7.99 -5.49 19.40
N LYS A 153 -8.71 -5.86 18.34
CA LYS A 153 -9.55 -4.91 17.59
C LYS A 153 -10.89 -4.78 18.31
N ASN A 154 -11.15 -3.64 18.95
CA ASN A 154 -12.46 -3.33 19.55
C ASN A 154 -13.55 -3.31 18.44
N PRO A 155 -14.58 -4.17 18.49
CA PRO A 155 -15.66 -4.16 17.51
C PRO A 155 -16.57 -2.92 17.64
N PHE A 156 -16.63 -2.31 18.83
CA PHE A 156 -17.46 -1.14 19.12
C PHE A 156 -16.71 0.20 18.95
N ARG A 157 -15.56 0.20 18.26
CA ARG A 157 -14.84 1.46 17.96
C ARG A 157 -15.58 2.22 16.87
N THR A 158 -16.17 3.36 17.22
CA THR A 158 -16.61 4.38 16.27
C THR A 158 -15.41 4.89 15.46
N GLU A 159 -15.52 4.85 14.14
CA GLU A 159 -14.52 5.38 13.21
C GLU A 159 -15.14 6.54 12.44
N TYR A 160 -14.45 7.69 12.47
CA TYR A 160 -14.90 8.91 11.80
C TYR A 160 -14.08 9.13 10.54
N GLN A 161 -14.74 9.46 9.43
CA GLN A 161 -14.09 9.92 8.21
C GLN A 161 -13.63 11.37 8.38
N VAL A 162 -12.34 11.62 8.11
CA VAL A 162 -11.68 12.90 8.39
C VAL A 162 -11.78 13.88 7.22
N VAL A 163 -12.15 15.12 7.53
CA VAL A 163 -12.06 16.29 6.63
C VAL A 163 -11.18 17.36 7.29
N ASN A 164 -10.28 17.98 6.52
CA ASN A 164 -9.40 19.06 6.98
C ASN A 164 -9.90 20.42 6.47
N LEU A 165 -9.55 21.51 7.16
CA LEU A 165 -9.92 22.86 6.74
C LEU A 165 -9.38 23.21 5.34
N ASP A 166 -8.18 22.70 4.97
CA ASP A 166 -7.63 22.80 3.60
C ASP A 166 -8.64 22.38 2.53
N LYS A 167 -9.34 21.25 2.77
CA LYS A 167 -10.33 20.70 1.84
C LYS A 167 -11.63 21.50 1.85
N LEU A 168 -12.03 22.04 3.01
CA LEU A 168 -13.22 22.88 3.09
C LEU A 168 -13.00 24.19 2.34
N SER A 169 -11.86 24.84 2.54
CA SER A 169 -11.43 26.04 1.82
C SER A 169 -11.46 25.83 0.29
N ALA A 170 -10.91 24.71 -0.19
CA ALA A 170 -10.93 24.37 -1.63
C ALA A 170 -12.31 23.97 -2.19
N LEU A 171 -13.28 23.58 -1.36
CA LEU A 171 -14.62 23.13 -1.77
C LEU A 171 -15.72 24.19 -1.54
N TYR A 172 -15.41 25.24 -0.78
CA TYR A 172 -16.32 26.33 -0.43
C TYR A 172 -15.57 27.68 -0.52
N PRO A 173 -15.10 28.09 -1.71
CA PRO A 173 -14.36 29.36 -1.87
C PRO A 173 -15.22 30.59 -1.53
N ASP A 174 -16.52 30.54 -1.85
CA ASP A 174 -17.51 31.58 -1.52
C ASP A 174 -18.13 31.41 -0.12
N GLY A 175 -17.81 30.30 0.56
CA GLY A 175 -18.27 29.98 1.92
C GLY A 175 -19.61 29.26 2.01
N GLY A 176 -20.31 29.48 3.13
CA GLY A 176 -21.67 28.99 3.37
C GLY A 176 -21.78 27.75 4.27
N THR A 177 -22.92 27.07 4.18
CA THR A 177 -23.27 25.91 5.01
C THR A 177 -22.52 24.65 4.60
N VAL A 178 -22.02 23.90 5.57
CA VAL A 178 -21.29 22.64 5.36
C VAL A 178 -22.01 21.53 6.12
N THR A 179 -22.97 20.87 5.46
CA THR A 179 -23.64 19.67 6.01
C THR A 179 -22.93 18.38 5.58
N ILE A 180 -23.25 17.27 6.25
CA ILE A 180 -22.79 15.93 5.88
C ILE A 180 -23.23 15.58 4.44
N ASP A 181 -24.46 15.93 4.04
CA ASP A 181 -24.97 15.64 2.69
C ASP A 181 -24.33 16.54 1.61
N ASP A 182 -23.96 17.78 1.93
CA ASP A 182 -23.15 18.63 1.03
C ASP A 182 -21.74 18.07 0.86
N LEU A 183 -21.10 17.64 1.95
CA LEU A 183 -19.78 17.00 1.93
C LEU A 183 -19.80 15.68 1.14
N VAL A 184 -20.89 14.93 1.21
CA VAL A 184 -21.15 13.76 0.36
C VAL A 184 -21.28 14.16 -1.12
N THR A 185 -22.06 15.19 -1.40
CA THR A 185 -22.38 15.64 -2.78
C THR A 185 -21.15 16.24 -3.47
N LYS A 186 -20.31 16.96 -2.72
CA LYS A 186 -18.99 17.46 -3.17
C LYS A 186 -17.89 16.39 -3.14
N GLY A 187 -18.20 15.13 -2.77
CA GLY A 187 -17.26 14.01 -2.79
C GLY A 187 -16.17 14.03 -1.71
N ALA A 188 -16.29 14.87 -0.68
CA ALA A 188 -15.34 14.97 0.43
C ALA A 188 -15.43 13.77 1.39
N VAL A 189 -16.64 13.24 1.60
CA VAL A 189 -16.91 12.09 2.49
C VAL A 189 -17.75 11.01 1.79
N ARG A 190 -17.82 9.82 2.39
CA ARG A 190 -18.68 8.72 1.92
C ARG A 190 -20.04 8.76 2.60
N LYS A 191 -21.09 8.36 1.89
CA LYS A 191 -22.45 8.20 2.46
C LYS A 191 -22.44 7.21 3.62
N GLY A 192 -23.19 7.53 4.68
CA GLY A 192 -23.40 6.63 5.83
C GLY A 192 -22.15 6.37 6.69
N GLN A 193 -21.27 7.36 6.85
CA GLN A 193 -20.12 7.31 7.75
C GLN A 193 -20.12 8.57 8.62
N LEU A 194 -19.79 8.44 9.91
CA LEU A 194 -19.63 9.58 10.82
C LEU A 194 -18.48 10.47 10.32
N VAL A 195 -18.62 11.78 10.39
CA VAL A 195 -17.65 12.76 9.88
C VAL A 195 -16.94 13.46 11.03
N LYS A 196 -15.62 13.67 10.90
CA LYS A 196 -14.84 14.50 11.82
C LYS A 196 -14.03 15.57 11.12
N VAL A 197 -14.23 16.83 11.49
CA VAL A 197 -13.44 17.96 10.99
C VAL A 197 -12.20 18.21 11.86
N LEU A 198 -11.03 18.35 11.23
CA LEU A 198 -9.73 18.56 11.87
C LEU A 198 -9.06 19.88 11.44
N GLY A 199 -8.40 20.54 12.39
CA GLY A 199 -7.84 21.90 12.27
C GLY A 199 -6.58 22.06 11.40
N THR A 200 -6.30 21.13 10.48
CA THR A 200 -5.21 21.25 9.50
C THR A 200 -5.62 22.21 8.39
N GLY A 201 -4.75 23.15 8.06
CA GLY A 201 -4.98 24.19 7.06
C GLY A 201 -5.34 25.56 7.63
N GLU A 202 -5.47 26.52 6.72
CA GLU A 202 -5.97 27.87 6.98
C GLU A 202 -7.34 28.06 6.32
N LEU A 203 -8.16 28.91 6.90
CA LEU A 203 -9.58 29.05 6.58
C LEU A 203 -9.92 30.54 6.63
N ASN A 204 -9.96 31.17 5.46
CA ASN A 204 -10.15 32.61 5.28
C ASN A 204 -11.60 32.97 4.91
N VAL A 205 -12.51 31.98 4.97
CA VAL A 205 -13.86 32.03 4.41
C VAL A 205 -14.85 31.60 5.48
N LYS A 206 -15.95 32.35 5.65
CA LYS A 206 -16.99 31.99 6.63
C LYS A 206 -17.69 30.68 6.23
N LEU A 207 -17.59 29.68 7.10
CA LEU A 207 -18.30 28.40 6.98
C LEU A 207 -19.19 28.16 8.21
N ASP A 208 -20.40 27.66 7.98
CA ASP A 208 -21.33 27.28 9.03
C ASP A 208 -21.46 25.74 9.02
N VAL A 209 -20.78 25.07 9.97
CA VAL A 209 -20.44 23.64 9.88
C VAL A 209 -21.30 22.76 10.80
N THR A 210 -21.96 21.76 10.21
CA THR A 210 -22.80 20.76 10.90
C THR A 210 -22.28 19.33 10.64
N VAL A 211 -21.65 18.72 11.65
CA VAL A 211 -21.05 17.36 11.57
C VAL A 211 -21.03 16.65 12.94
N ASP A 212 -20.83 15.34 12.95
CA ASP A 212 -20.85 14.50 14.17
C ASP A 212 -19.73 14.84 15.18
N ALA A 213 -18.56 15.31 14.72
CA ALA A 213 -17.44 15.65 15.59
C ALA A 213 -16.46 16.68 15.00
N ILE A 214 -15.86 17.50 15.86
CA ILE A 214 -14.86 18.51 15.44
C ILE A 214 -13.71 18.57 16.47
N SER A 215 -12.46 18.75 16.03
CA SER A 215 -11.32 19.00 16.94
C SER A 215 -11.31 20.44 17.47
N GLY A 216 -10.82 20.68 18.69
CA GLY A 216 -10.67 22.04 19.25
C GLY A 216 -10.03 23.02 18.27
N SER A 217 -8.84 22.69 17.74
CA SER A 217 -8.12 23.50 16.75
C SER A 217 -8.81 23.69 15.38
N ALA A 218 -9.95 23.02 15.14
CA ALA A 218 -10.85 23.36 14.03
C ALA A 218 -11.95 24.33 14.50
N LYS A 219 -12.54 24.12 15.68
CA LYS A 219 -13.52 25.06 16.27
C LYS A 219 -12.90 26.45 16.41
N ASP A 220 -11.71 26.54 16.98
CA ASP A 220 -10.97 27.79 17.19
C ASP A 220 -10.77 28.56 15.86
N LYS A 221 -10.38 27.84 14.79
CA LYS A 221 -10.13 28.43 13.46
C LYS A 221 -11.40 28.82 12.71
N ILE A 222 -12.46 28.00 12.77
CA ILE A 222 -13.76 28.31 12.15
C ILE A 222 -14.37 29.55 12.83
N GLN A 223 -14.29 29.63 14.17
CA GLN A 223 -14.74 30.79 14.93
C GLN A 223 -13.90 32.05 14.65
N ALA A 224 -12.58 31.91 14.50
CA ALA A 224 -11.71 33.03 14.11
C ALA A 224 -12.04 33.59 12.71
N ALA A 225 -12.57 32.75 11.81
CA ALA A 225 -13.08 33.17 10.50
C ALA A 225 -14.56 33.65 10.53
N GLY A 226 -15.16 33.82 11.71
CA GLY A 226 -16.55 34.26 11.87
C GLY A 226 -17.61 33.20 11.50
N GLY A 227 -17.20 31.95 11.33
CA GLY A 227 -18.07 30.81 11.05
C GLY A 227 -18.71 30.19 12.30
N THR A 228 -19.88 29.57 12.12
CA THR A 228 -20.57 28.85 13.19
C THR A 228 -20.23 27.35 13.19
N VAL A 229 -20.43 26.73 14.34
CA VAL A 229 -20.10 25.33 14.60
C VAL A 229 -21.26 24.69 15.35
N SER A 230 -21.78 23.58 14.83
CA SER A 230 -22.76 22.72 15.50
C SER A 230 -22.30 21.26 15.40
N ASP A 231 -22.14 20.62 16.56
CA ASP A 231 -22.01 19.16 16.62
C ASP A 231 -23.43 18.55 16.59
N SER A 232 -23.62 17.44 15.87
CA SER A 232 -24.92 16.74 15.69
C SER A 232 -24.97 15.37 16.37
#